data_AF-A0A7S3VJM4-F1
#
_entry.id   AF-A0A7S3VJM4-F1
#
_cell.length_a   1.000
_cell.length_b   1.000
_cell.length_c   1.000
_cell.angle_alpha   90.00
_cell.angle_beta   90.00
_cell.angle_gamma   90.00
#
_symmetry.space_group_name_H-M   'P 1'
#
loop_
_entity.id
_entity.type
_entity.pdbx_description
1 polymer ?
#
loop_
_entity_poly.entity_id
_entity_poly.type
_entity_poly.pdbx_seq_one_letter_code
_entity_poly.pdbx_strand_id
1 'polypeptide(L)'
;MAPLINKNKKWQLPFKRWHFLVLACTVAAFQVLILSRWHVNEDEDADLGQKPSAAFCARLPPVICAHGGDTSTGLPPNTAAALQQAIAIGSGCVEIDVARTSDNVLVVLHPRDLKFLMGEAWHPGLQVRDLSWQDISKLAWAMPQDKRRAAGAGESDDYPVLTAKEAVQMTSPFVDVILDAKTSGSNPTDEQEMADAIVRLVYSSRCSNCLVWAKSDKVVNLIKDLSPAQRAGYVLMNNSEAAISHGIHLPLRGVQVLPAFDKLSCEN
;
A
#
# COMPACT_ATOMS: atom_id res chain seq x y z
N MET A 1 39.01 -89.67 -19.28
CA MET A 1 38.91 -89.51 -17.81
C MET A 1 38.55 -88.05 -17.54
N ALA A 2 37.52 -87.81 -16.73
CA ALA A 2 36.90 -86.50 -16.52
C ALA A 2 37.87 -85.46 -15.92
N PRO A 3 37.72 -84.16 -16.24
CA PRO A 3 38.40 -83.11 -15.49
C PRO A 3 37.59 -82.71 -14.25
N LEU A 4 38.30 -82.68 -13.12
CA LEU A 4 37.86 -82.20 -11.82
C LEU A 4 37.59 -80.69 -11.85
N ILE A 5 36.43 -80.32 -11.31
CA ILE A 5 36.00 -78.95 -11.02
C ILE A 5 36.65 -78.49 -9.71
N ASN A 6 37.25 -77.30 -9.65
CA ASN A 6 37.30 -76.55 -8.39
C ASN A 6 37.34 -75.02 -8.54
N LYS A 7 36.25 -74.42 -8.01
CA LYS A 7 36.09 -73.19 -7.21
C LYS A 7 37.08 -72.03 -7.42
N ASN A 8 36.57 -70.97 -8.07
CA ASN A 8 36.52 -69.61 -7.50
C ASN A 8 35.87 -68.64 -8.50
N LYS A 9 34.55 -68.49 -8.44
CA LYS A 9 33.86 -67.29 -8.96
C LYS A 9 33.02 -66.70 -7.84
N LYS A 10 33.57 -65.66 -7.21
CA LYS A 10 32.82 -64.78 -6.30
C LYS A 10 31.73 -64.09 -7.12
N TRP A 11 30.48 -64.33 -6.72
CA TRP A 11 29.34 -63.56 -7.18
C TRP A 11 29.37 -62.18 -6.52
N GLN A 12 29.61 -61.13 -7.30
CA GLN A 12 29.30 -59.76 -6.89
C GLN A 12 28.07 -59.30 -7.67
N LEU A 13 26.92 -59.32 -7.00
CA LEU A 13 25.68 -58.71 -7.47
C LEU A 13 25.84 -57.17 -7.44
N PRO A 14 25.36 -56.43 -8.45
CA PRO A 14 25.54 -54.99 -8.53
C PRO A 14 24.56 -54.27 -7.59
N PHE A 15 24.96 -54.11 -6.34
CA PHE A 15 24.24 -53.40 -5.27
C PHE A 15 23.92 -51.92 -5.58
N LYS A 16 24.53 -51.35 -6.64
CA LYS A 16 24.43 -49.93 -6.98
C LYS A 16 23.16 -49.53 -7.75
N ARG A 17 22.49 -50.41 -8.49
CA ARG A 17 21.34 -50.00 -9.33
C ARG A 17 20.05 -49.74 -8.55
N TRP A 18 19.84 -50.41 -7.43
CA TRP A 18 18.61 -50.30 -6.63
C TRP A 18 18.53 -48.98 -5.85
N HIS A 19 19.66 -48.47 -5.35
CA HIS A 19 19.68 -47.21 -4.60
C HIS A 19 19.41 -45.98 -5.50
N PHE A 20 19.88 -46.00 -6.74
CA PHE A 20 19.60 -44.92 -7.70
C PHE A 20 18.11 -44.86 -8.11
N LEU A 21 17.45 -46.01 -8.27
CA LEU A 21 16.02 -46.08 -8.59
C LEU A 21 15.15 -45.59 -7.42
N VAL A 22 15.47 -45.98 -6.18
CA VAL A 22 14.73 -45.52 -4.99
C VAL A 22 14.92 -44.02 -4.77
N LEU A 23 16.15 -43.50 -4.93
CA LEU A 23 16.44 -42.06 -4.78
C LEU A 23 15.77 -41.21 -5.88
N ALA A 24 15.72 -41.72 -7.11
CA ALA A 24 15.03 -41.02 -8.21
C ALA A 24 13.51 -40.96 -7.97
N CYS A 25 12.90 -42.05 -7.49
CA CYS A 25 11.47 -42.08 -7.17
C CYS A 25 11.11 -41.16 -5.98
N THR A 26 11.97 -41.07 -4.95
CA THR A 26 11.69 -40.17 -3.82
C THR A 26 11.84 -38.70 -4.19
N VAL A 27 12.83 -38.34 -5.02
CA VAL A 27 12.98 -36.96 -5.53
C VAL A 27 11.80 -36.58 -6.44
N ALA A 28 11.36 -37.47 -7.32
CA ALA A 28 10.20 -37.22 -8.19
C ALA A 28 8.91 -37.06 -7.37
N ALA A 29 8.68 -37.91 -6.36
CA ALA A 29 7.54 -37.78 -5.46
C ALA A 29 7.57 -36.48 -4.64
N PHE A 30 8.76 -36.05 -4.21
CA PHE A 30 8.94 -34.78 -3.49
C PHE A 30 8.74 -33.57 -4.42
N GLN A 31 9.16 -33.65 -5.68
CA GLN A 31 8.89 -32.60 -6.68
C GLN A 31 7.40 -32.51 -7.04
N VAL A 32 6.69 -33.64 -7.16
CA VAL A 32 5.23 -33.65 -7.38
C VAL A 32 4.49 -33.07 -6.17
N LEU A 33 4.92 -33.38 -4.94
CA LEU A 33 4.34 -32.81 -3.71
C LEU A 33 4.64 -31.31 -3.53
N ILE A 34 5.80 -30.84 -3.99
CA ILE A 34 6.12 -29.41 -4.01
C ILE A 34 5.25 -28.73 -5.07
N LEU A 35 5.20 -29.24 -6.30
CA LEU A 35 4.40 -28.66 -7.39
C LEU A 35 2.89 -28.70 -7.13
N SER A 36 2.37 -29.72 -6.43
CA SER A 36 0.96 -29.77 -6.03
C SER A 36 0.63 -28.84 -4.86
N ARG A 37 1.62 -28.43 -4.07
CA ARG A 37 1.49 -27.37 -3.05
C ARG A 37 1.54 -25.96 -3.64
N TRP A 38 1.91 -25.82 -4.91
CA TRP A 38 1.89 -24.56 -5.67
C TRP A 38 0.67 -24.44 -6.60
N HIS A 39 -0.40 -25.21 -6.37
CA HIS A 39 -1.71 -24.75 -6.80
C HIS A 39 -2.11 -23.58 -5.91
N VAL A 40 -1.70 -22.38 -6.33
CA VAL A 40 -2.42 -21.16 -5.99
C VAL A 40 -3.83 -21.38 -6.52
N ASN A 41 -4.83 -21.32 -5.64
CA ASN A 41 -6.23 -21.36 -6.05
C ASN A 41 -6.46 -20.21 -7.04
N GLU A 42 -6.58 -20.53 -8.34
CA GLU A 42 -7.02 -19.58 -9.38
C GLU A 42 -8.47 -19.09 -9.12
N ASP A 43 -9.17 -19.67 -8.14
CA ASP A 43 -10.54 -19.31 -7.77
C ASP A 43 -10.66 -17.95 -7.06
N GLU A 44 -9.60 -17.40 -6.45
CA GLU A 44 -9.68 -16.05 -5.84
C GLU A 44 -9.74 -14.93 -6.89
N ASP A 45 -9.23 -15.16 -8.10
CA ASP A 45 -9.33 -14.19 -9.21
C ASP A 45 -10.70 -14.23 -9.91
N ALA A 46 -11.50 -15.27 -9.70
CA ALA A 46 -12.83 -15.41 -10.31
C ALA A 46 -13.86 -14.42 -9.73
N ASP A 47 -13.64 -13.93 -8.51
CA ASP A 47 -14.57 -13.01 -7.84
C ASP A 47 -14.33 -11.53 -8.19
N LEU A 48 -13.11 -11.19 -8.62
CA LEU A 48 -12.74 -9.83 -9.06
C LEU A 48 -13.36 -9.43 -10.41
N GLY A 49 -14.06 -10.35 -11.08
CA GLY A 49 -14.73 -10.13 -12.36
C GLY A 49 -16.26 -10.11 -12.30
N GLN A 50 -16.88 -10.30 -11.13
CA GLN A 50 -18.35 -10.30 -11.03
C GLN A 50 -18.91 -8.88 -11.11
N LYS A 51 -19.94 -8.70 -11.94
CA LYS A 51 -20.72 -7.44 -11.96
C LYS A 51 -21.31 -7.19 -10.57
N PRO A 52 -21.34 -5.94 -10.09
CA PRO A 52 -21.95 -5.65 -8.80
C PRO A 52 -23.40 -6.14 -8.72
N SER A 53 -23.82 -6.64 -7.55
CA SER A 53 -25.20 -7.13 -7.37
C SER A 53 -26.23 -6.02 -7.58
N ALA A 54 -27.46 -6.37 -7.99
CA ALA A 54 -28.57 -5.41 -8.11
C ALA A 54 -28.83 -4.63 -6.80
N ALA A 55 -28.62 -5.27 -5.64
CA ALA A 55 -28.73 -4.64 -4.33
C ALA A 55 -27.60 -3.62 -4.06
N PHE A 56 -26.39 -3.86 -4.57
CA PHE A 56 -25.30 -2.88 -4.54
C PHE A 56 -25.62 -1.70 -5.45
N CYS A 57 -26.09 -1.96 -6.67
CA CYS A 57 -26.44 -0.92 -7.64
C CYS A 57 -27.66 -0.08 -7.28
N ALA A 58 -28.55 -0.58 -6.43
CA ALA A 58 -29.69 0.16 -5.91
C ALA A 58 -29.31 1.16 -4.78
N ARG A 59 -28.06 1.14 -4.29
CA ARG A 59 -27.56 2.14 -3.34
C ARG A 59 -27.16 3.42 -4.08
N LEU A 60 -27.01 4.52 -3.34
CA LEU A 60 -26.32 5.68 -3.86
C LEU A 60 -24.97 5.24 -4.46
N PRO A 61 -24.57 5.79 -5.62
CA PRO A 61 -23.31 5.41 -6.25
C PRO A 61 -22.18 5.55 -5.23
N PRO A 62 -21.21 4.61 -5.23
CA PRO A 62 -20.11 4.67 -4.29
C PRO A 62 -19.33 5.97 -4.49
N VAL A 63 -18.87 6.56 -3.39
CA VAL A 63 -17.92 7.68 -3.48
C VAL A 63 -16.57 7.12 -3.91
N ILE A 64 -16.06 7.62 -5.03
CA ILE A 64 -14.73 7.26 -5.53
C ILE A 64 -13.72 8.23 -4.91
N CYS A 65 -12.76 7.68 -4.18
CA CYS A 65 -11.74 8.42 -3.45
C CYS A 65 -10.35 8.14 -4.04
N ALA A 66 -9.66 9.19 -4.46
CA ALA A 66 -8.30 9.10 -4.99
C ALA A 66 -7.27 9.01 -3.85
N HIS A 67 -6.74 7.82 -3.61
CA HIS A 67 -5.79 7.51 -2.52
C HIS A 67 -4.39 8.07 -2.80
N GLY A 68 -3.98 9.08 -2.03
CA GLY A 68 -2.81 9.91 -2.31
C GLY A 68 -2.93 10.74 -3.60
N GLY A 69 -4.14 11.04 -4.07
CA GLY A 69 -4.39 11.64 -5.39
C GLY A 69 -4.50 10.62 -6.52
N ASP A 70 -4.57 11.10 -7.77
CA ASP A 70 -4.62 10.22 -8.95
C ASP A 70 -3.20 9.81 -9.34
N THR A 71 -2.90 8.53 -9.11
CA THR A 71 -1.62 7.90 -9.42
C THR A 71 -1.70 6.97 -10.63
N SER A 72 -2.86 6.88 -11.29
CA SER A 72 -3.10 5.96 -12.42
C SER A 72 -2.22 6.27 -13.63
N THR A 73 -1.77 7.52 -13.77
CA THR A 73 -0.87 8.00 -14.83
C THR A 73 0.62 7.87 -14.47
N GLY A 74 0.93 7.30 -13.30
CA GLY A 74 2.29 7.16 -12.79
C GLY A 74 2.80 8.37 -12.00
N LEU A 75 1.96 9.37 -11.74
CA LEU A 75 2.27 10.44 -10.79
C LEU A 75 2.54 9.85 -9.39
N PRO A 76 3.56 10.31 -8.66
CA PRO A 76 3.79 9.83 -7.31
C PRO A 76 2.63 10.24 -6.37
N PRO A 77 2.23 9.38 -5.42
CA PRO A 77 1.17 9.70 -4.47
C PRO A 77 1.57 10.90 -3.60
N ASN A 78 0.59 11.59 -3.03
CA ASN A 78 0.79 12.69 -2.09
C ASN A 78 1.59 13.86 -2.69
N THR A 79 1.52 14.04 -4.00
CA THR A 79 2.14 15.17 -4.72
C THR A 79 1.09 16.16 -5.20
N ALA A 80 1.47 17.43 -5.36
CA ALA A 80 0.57 18.46 -5.90
C ALA A 80 -0.07 18.00 -7.24
N ALA A 81 0.74 17.41 -8.12
CA ALA A 81 0.28 16.93 -9.41
C ALA A 81 -0.78 15.81 -9.27
N ALA A 82 -0.54 14.80 -8.41
CA ALA A 82 -1.52 13.73 -8.20
C ALA A 82 -2.83 14.26 -7.60
N LEU A 83 -2.75 15.20 -6.65
CA LEU A 83 -3.92 15.83 -6.03
C LEU A 83 -4.71 16.67 -7.05
N GLN A 84 -4.02 17.49 -7.86
CA GLN A 84 -4.65 18.29 -8.92
C GLN A 84 -5.28 17.42 -10.00
N GLN A 85 -4.61 16.33 -10.38
CA GLN A 85 -5.13 15.38 -11.35
C GLN A 85 -6.42 14.72 -10.84
N ALA A 86 -6.47 14.34 -9.55
CA ALA A 86 -7.69 13.77 -8.94
C ALA A 86 -8.90 14.72 -9.05
N ILE A 87 -8.67 16.02 -8.84
CA ILE A 87 -9.70 17.06 -9.02
C ILE A 87 -10.10 17.16 -10.50
N ALA A 88 -9.12 17.19 -11.41
CA ALA A 88 -9.35 17.35 -12.84
C ALA A 88 -10.19 16.21 -13.44
N ILE A 89 -10.02 14.97 -12.95
CA ILE A 89 -10.83 13.81 -13.38
C ILE A 89 -12.17 13.70 -12.66
N GLY A 90 -12.50 14.61 -11.74
CA GLY A 90 -13.76 14.63 -11.02
C GLY A 90 -13.90 13.55 -9.96
N SER A 91 -12.81 13.19 -9.27
CA SER A 91 -12.87 12.25 -8.13
C SER A 91 -13.83 12.78 -7.06
N GLY A 92 -14.64 11.91 -6.47
CA GLY A 92 -15.59 12.29 -5.42
C GLY A 92 -14.89 12.73 -4.13
N CYS A 93 -13.73 12.15 -3.84
CA CYS A 93 -12.86 12.60 -2.76
C CYS A 93 -11.38 12.42 -3.10
N VAL A 94 -10.50 13.07 -2.34
CA VAL A 94 -9.07 12.81 -2.33
C VAL A 94 -8.63 12.45 -0.91
N GLU A 95 -7.83 11.41 -0.79
CA GLU A 95 -7.20 11.01 0.45
C GLU A 95 -5.74 11.49 0.45
N ILE A 96 -5.31 12.00 1.60
CA ILE A 96 -4.02 12.63 1.81
C ILE A 96 -3.40 12.00 3.05
N ASP A 97 -2.26 11.34 2.87
CA ASP A 97 -1.49 10.80 3.99
C ASP A 97 -0.83 11.97 4.75
N VAL A 98 -1.18 12.17 6.02
CA VAL A 98 -0.65 13.25 6.88
C VAL A 98 0.25 12.68 7.95
N ALA A 99 1.52 13.07 7.92
CA ALA A 99 2.51 12.73 8.93
C ALA A 99 3.08 14.00 9.58
N ARG A 100 3.70 13.85 10.75
CA ARG A 100 4.26 14.96 11.53
C ARG A 100 5.78 14.86 11.58
N THR A 101 6.48 15.97 11.33
CA THR A 101 7.93 16.11 11.48
C THR A 101 8.35 16.26 12.95
N SER A 102 9.66 16.14 13.23
CA SER A 102 10.22 16.30 14.58
C SER A 102 9.95 17.68 15.20
N ASP A 103 9.82 18.71 14.36
CA ASP A 103 9.51 20.10 14.70
C ASP A 103 8.02 20.46 14.52
N ASN A 104 7.14 19.46 14.55
CA ASN A 104 5.66 19.59 14.58
C ASN A 104 5.01 20.18 13.33
N VAL A 105 5.68 20.14 12.18
CA VAL A 105 5.07 20.49 10.89
C VAL A 105 4.31 19.28 10.36
N LEU A 106 3.06 19.48 9.94
CA LEU A 106 2.31 18.44 9.23
C LEU A 106 2.67 18.47 7.75
N VAL A 107 3.07 17.31 7.24
CA VAL A 107 3.50 17.08 5.85
C VAL A 107 2.66 16.00 5.20
N VAL A 108 2.59 16.06 3.88
CA VAL A 108 1.81 15.17 3.03
C VAL A 108 2.72 14.05 2.56
N LEU A 109 2.78 12.98 3.35
CA LEU A 109 3.71 11.88 3.13
C LEU A 109 3.32 10.64 3.94
N HIS A 110 3.28 9.48 3.29
CA HIS A 110 3.27 8.22 4.02
C HIS A 110 4.71 7.85 4.45
N PRO A 111 4.95 7.37 5.68
CA PRO A 111 6.30 6.95 6.12
C PRO A 111 7.01 5.93 5.20
N ARG A 112 6.26 5.13 4.43
CA ARG A 112 6.81 4.14 3.50
C ARG A 112 7.46 4.78 2.27
N ASP A 113 7.09 6.02 1.97
CA ASP A 113 7.51 6.74 0.77
C ASP A 113 8.87 7.42 0.97
N LEU A 114 9.34 7.58 2.23
CA LEU A 114 10.67 8.08 2.55
C LEU A 114 11.79 7.33 1.82
N LYS A 115 11.63 6.03 1.57
CA LYS A 115 12.62 5.23 0.83
C LYS A 115 12.82 5.71 -0.61
N PHE A 116 11.77 6.23 -1.26
CA PHE A 116 11.83 6.73 -2.62
C PHE A 116 12.36 8.16 -2.68
N LEU A 117 12.14 8.93 -1.61
CA LEU A 117 12.60 10.30 -1.45
C LEU A 117 14.08 10.40 -1.07
N MET A 118 14.56 9.49 -0.21
CA MET A 118 15.90 9.57 0.37
C MET A 118 16.92 8.64 -0.29
N GLY A 119 16.47 7.66 -1.09
CA GLY A 119 17.36 6.71 -1.76
C GLY A 119 18.30 6.00 -0.78
N GLU A 120 19.60 6.08 -1.01
CA GLU A 120 20.63 5.44 -0.18
C GLU A 120 20.70 5.95 1.27
N ALA A 121 20.21 7.17 1.53
CA ALA A 121 20.17 7.74 2.88
C ALA A 121 19.04 7.15 3.74
N TRP A 122 18.10 6.41 3.14
CA TRP A 122 17.02 5.76 3.87
C TRP A 122 17.50 4.50 4.61
N HIS A 123 16.92 4.24 5.78
CA HIS A 123 17.11 2.97 6.50
C HIS A 123 15.79 2.47 7.10
N PRO A 124 15.66 1.14 7.34
CA PRO A 124 14.51 0.58 8.02
C PRO A 124 14.26 1.23 9.38
N GLY A 125 12.98 1.46 9.70
CA GLY A 125 12.55 2.06 10.95
C GLY A 125 12.51 3.59 10.95
N LEU A 126 13.16 4.27 9.99
CA LEU A 126 13.09 5.72 9.87
C LEU A 126 11.65 6.19 9.65
N GLN A 127 11.19 7.11 10.50
CA GLN A 127 9.86 7.72 10.43
C GLN A 127 9.96 9.19 10.03
N VAL A 128 8.84 9.74 9.54
CA VAL A 128 8.72 11.19 9.22
C VAL A 128 9.02 12.05 10.45
N ARG A 129 8.57 11.62 11.62
CA ARG A 129 8.80 12.28 12.92
C ARG A 129 10.25 12.36 13.38
N ASP A 130 11.16 11.64 12.74
CA ASP A 130 12.58 11.66 13.06
C ASP A 130 13.32 12.76 12.29
N LEU A 131 12.67 13.36 11.29
CA LEU A 131 13.23 14.39 10.41
C LEU A 131 12.55 15.74 10.67
N SER A 132 13.31 16.83 10.57
CA SER A 132 12.78 18.19 10.64
C SER A 132 12.11 18.60 9.33
N TRP A 133 11.26 19.64 9.36
CA TRP A 133 10.75 20.25 8.13
C TRP A 133 11.89 20.75 7.23
N GLN A 134 12.95 21.31 7.82
CA GLN A 134 14.11 21.78 7.06
C GLN A 134 14.79 20.66 6.26
N ASP A 135 14.76 19.43 6.75
CA ASP A 135 15.34 18.27 6.06
C ASP A 135 14.36 17.67 5.06
N ILE A 136 13.10 17.47 5.46
CA ILE A 136 12.07 16.88 4.60
C ILE A 136 11.73 17.78 3.40
N SER A 137 11.70 19.10 3.57
CA SER A 137 11.35 20.04 2.48
C SER A 137 12.35 20.06 1.33
N LYS A 138 13.56 19.50 1.52
CA LYS A 138 14.57 19.35 0.46
C LYS A 138 14.40 18.05 -0.33
N LEU A 139 13.51 17.16 0.11
CA LEU A 139 13.27 15.89 -0.55
C LEU A 139 12.25 16.06 -1.67
N ALA A 140 12.44 15.31 -2.75
CA ALA A 140 11.51 15.23 -3.86
C ALA A 140 11.48 13.82 -4.44
N TRP A 141 10.36 13.45 -5.06
CA TRP A 141 10.25 12.14 -5.71
C TRP A 141 11.19 12.04 -6.90
N ALA A 142 12.18 11.15 -6.77
CA ALA A 142 13.03 10.79 -7.89
C ALA A 142 12.25 9.91 -8.88
N MET A 143 11.69 10.52 -9.94
CA MET A 143 11.01 9.79 -11.00
C MET A 143 12.00 9.31 -12.07
N PRO A 144 12.05 8.00 -12.41
CA PRO A 144 12.76 7.51 -13.58
C PRO A 144 12.29 8.21 -14.87
N GLN A 145 13.23 8.55 -15.75
CA GLN A 145 13.00 9.43 -16.90
C GLN A 145 12.01 8.84 -17.92
N ASP A 146 11.93 7.51 -18.00
CA ASP A 146 10.97 6.74 -18.81
C ASP A 146 9.53 6.91 -18.32
N LYS A 147 9.31 6.96 -17.00
CA LYS A 147 7.98 7.20 -16.41
C LYS A 147 7.55 8.66 -16.49
N ARG A 148 8.50 9.62 -16.45
CA ARG A 148 8.19 11.05 -16.64
C ARG A 148 7.54 11.33 -17.99
N ARG A 149 8.07 10.72 -19.06
CA ARG A 149 7.54 10.88 -20.44
C ARG A 149 6.13 10.29 -20.59
N ALA A 150 5.87 9.15 -19.96
CA ALA A 150 4.54 8.54 -19.98
C ALA A 150 3.50 9.36 -19.20
N ALA A 151 3.92 10.05 -18.14
CA ALA A 151 3.07 10.92 -17.33
C ALA A 151 2.89 12.35 -17.90
N GLY A 152 3.48 12.66 -19.06
CA GLY A 152 3.41 14.00 -19.66
C GLY A 152 4.14 15.10 -18.87
N ALA A 153 4.99 14.73 -17.92
CA ALA A 153 5.71 15.67 -17.05
C ALA A 153 6.94 16.27 -17.76
N GLY A 154 7.18 17.57 -17.55
CA GLY A 154 8.34 18.28 -18.09
C GLY A 154 9.67 17.78 -17.54
N GLU A 155 10.77 18.12 -18.21
CA GLU A 155 12.13 17.62 -17.92
C GLU A 155 12.69 18.08 -16.55
N SER A 156 12.00 19.00 -15.85
CA SER A 156 12.43 19.70 -14.63
C SER A 156 11.55 19.53 -13.38
N ASP A 157 10.45 18.77 -13.44
CA ASP A 157 9.47 18.78 -12.35
C ASP A 157 9.83 17.74 -11.28
N ASP A 158 10.65 18.16 -10.32
CA ASP A 158 10.72 17.50 -9.02
C ASP A 158 9.35 17.60 -8.33
N TYR A 159 8.89 16.53 -7.69
CA TYR A 159 7.67 16.55 -6.87
C TYR A 159 8.06 16.70 -5.40
N PRO A 160 8.13 17.94 -4.87
CA PRO A 160 8.56 18.18 -3.49
C PRO A 160 7.50 17.69 -2.50
N VAL A 161 7.93 17.45 -1.27
CA VAL A 161 7.02 17.18 -0.16
C VAL A 161 6.24 18.45 0.19
N LEU A 162 4.91 18.34 0.23
CA LEU A 162 4.01 19.44 0.62
C LEU A 162 3.80 19.47 2.13
N THR A 163 3.51 20.66 2.66
CA THR A 163 2.83 20.76 3.95
C THR A 163 1.36 20.34 3.81
N ALA A 164 0.77 19.81 4.87
CA ALA A 164 -0.65 19.46 4.88
C ALA A 164 -1.56 20.69 4.65
N LYS A 165 -1.10 21.87 5.06
CA LYS A 165 -1.82 23.13 4.82
C LYS A 165 -1.88 23.48 3.32
N GLU A 166 -0.77 23.37 2.61
CA GLU A 166 -0.74 23.61 1.15
C GLU A 166 -1.67 22.66 0.41
N ALA A 167 -1.63 21.36 0.74
CA ALA A 167 -2.48 20.38 0.10
C ALA A 167 -3.98 20.59 0.40
N VAL A 168 -4.34 20.94 1.65
CA VAL A 168 -5.72 21.28 1.99
C VAL A 168 -6.19 22.53 1.25
N GLN A 169 -5.36 23.57 1.16
CA GLN A 169 -5.71 24.81 0.44
C GLN A 169 -5.84 24.61 -1.07
N MET A 170 -5.14 23.62 -1.63
CA MET A 170 -5.22 23.27 -3.04
C MET A 170 -6.45 22.43 -3.37
N THR A 171 -6.88 21.57 -2.44
CA THR A 171 -7.95 20.58 -2.68
C THR A 171 -9.31 21.04 -2.17
N SER A 172 -9.38 21.66 -1.00
CA SER A 172 -10.62 22.20 -0.43
C SER A 172 -10.92 23.60 -1.01
N PRO A 173 -12.18 23.92 -1.35
CA PRO A 173 -13.40 23.11 -1.21
C PRO A 173 -13.76 22.32 -2.49
N PHE A 174 -12.84 22.18 -3.45
CA PHE A 174 -13.13 21.64 -4.78
C PHE A 174 -13.44 20.15 -4.79
N VAL A 175 -12.91 19.41 -3.82
CA VAL A 175 -13.13 17.96 -3.64
C VAL A 175 -13.23 17.64 -2.15
N ASP A 176 -14.02 16.63 -1.75
CA ASP A 176 -14.00 16.16 -0.36
C ASP A 176 -12.60 15.66 0.01
N VAL A 177 -12.10 16.12 1.16
CA VAL A 177 -10.72 15.83 1.59
C VAL A 177 -10.73 14.85 2.75
N ILE A 178 -10.02 13.74 2.60
CA ILE A 178 -9.77 12.78 3.67
C ILE A 178 -8.31 12.93 4.13
N LEU A 179 -8.09 13.24 5.40
CA LEU A 179 -6.77 13.32 6.01
C LEU A 179 -6.47 12.03 6.78
N ASP A 180 -5.53 11.19 6.29
CA ASP A 180 -5.04 9.98 6.97
C ASP A 180 -3.92 10.28 7.94
N ALA A 181 -4.24 10.31 9.23
CA ALA A 181 -3.28 10.56 10.28
C ALA A 181 -2.32 9.38 10.46
N LYS A 182 -1.04 9.58 10.08
CA LYS A 182 0.03 8.61 10.24
C LYS A 182 0.79 8.82 11.53
N THR A 183 0.59 7.92 12.48
CA THR A 183 1.39 7.85 13.72
C THR A 183 2.38 6.70 13.67
N SER A 184 3.44 6.83 14.47
CA SER A 184 4.53 5.85 14.55
C SER A 184 4.37 4.85 15.71
N GLY A 185 3.46 5.12 16.65
CA GLY A 185 3.17 4.28 17.82
C GLY A 185 4.31 4.13 18.83
N SER A 186 5.52 4.62 18.52
CA SER A 186 6.74 4.38 19.32
C SER A 186 6.97 5.41 20.43
N ASN A 187 6.27 6.55 20.39
CA ASN A 187 6.38 7.60 21.39
C ASN A 187 5.04 7.85 22.10
N PRO A 188 5.00 7.91 23.45
CA PRO A 188 3.78 8.11 24.23
C PRO A 188 2.96 9.36 23.88
N THR A 189 3.59 10.44 23.39
CA THR A 189 2.91 11.71 23.09
C THR A 189 2.54 11.87 21.61
N ASP A 190 2.99 10.98 20.72
CA ASP A 190 2.84 11.08 19.26
C ASP A 190 1.39 11.28 18.83
N GLU A 191 0.48 10.48 19.39
CA GLU A 191 -0.94 10.49 19.05
C GLU A 191 -1.65 11.75 19.52
N GLN A 192 -1.27 12.28 20.69
CA GLN A 192 -1.81 13.53 21.23
C GLN A 192 -1.36 14.71 20.38
N GLU A 193 -0.07 14.81 20.11
CA GLU A 193 0.51 15.88 19.30
C GLU A 193 -0.01 15.85 17.86
N MET A 194 -0.23 14.65 17.30
CA MET A 194 -0.88 14.48 16.00
C MET A 194 -2.33 14.99 16.00
N ALA A 195 -3.14 14.58 16.99
CA ALA A 195 -4.53 15.03 17.10
C ALA A 195 -4.62 16.57 17.24
N ASP A 196 -3.81 17.16 18.13
CA ASP A 196 -3.73 18.61 18.32
C ASP A 196 -3.34 19.34 17.03
N ALA A 197 -2.32 18.84 16.32
CA ALA A 197 -1.86 19.44 15.07
C ALA A 197 -2.93 19.36 13.97
N ILE A 198 -3.62 18.23 13.82
CA ILE A 198 -4.68 18.07 12.80
C ILE A 198 -5.88 18.97 13.09
N VAL A 199 -6.34 19.04 14.35
CA VAL A 199 -7.45 19.94 14.72
C VAL A 199 -7.09 21.39 14.40
N ARG A 200 -5.85 21.82 14.71
CA ARG A 200 -5.35 23.15 14.35
C ARG A 200 -5.28 23.37 12.84
N LEU A 201 -4.85 22.36 12.08
CA LEU A 201 -4.81 22.42 10.62
C LEU A 201 -6.22 22.63 10.05
N VAL A 202 -7.20 21.80 10.43
CA VAL A 202 -8.57 21.90 9.89
C VAL A 202 -9.21 23.23 10.28
N TYR A 203 -9.04 23.67 11.53
CA TYR A 203 -9.55 24.96 11.98
C TYR A 203 -8.92 26.14 11.23
N SER A 204 -7.58 26.19 11.15
CA SER A 204 -6.85 27.31 10.55
C SER A 204 -6.96 27.37 9.02
N SER A 205 -7.16 26.24 8.35
CA SER A 205 -7.44 26.15 6.91
C SER A 205 -8.91 26.38 6.58
N ARG A 206 -9.80 26.40 7.58
CA ARG A 206 -11.27 26.47 7.42
C ARG A 206 -11.81 25.35 6.53
N CYS A 207 -11.20 24.17 6.58
CA CYS A 207 -11.60 23.03 5.76
C CYS A 207 -12.91 22.40 6.28
N SER A 208 -14.05 22.95 5.88
CA SER A 208 -15.37 22.46 6.29
C SER A 208 -15.74 21.10 5.69
N ASN A 209 -15.09 20.72 4.59
CA ASN A 209 -15.28 19.45 3.90
C ASN A 209 -14.14 18.45 4.16
N CYS A 210 -13.36 18.64 5.22
CA CYS A 210 -12.37 17.65 5.66
C CYS A 210 -13.03 16.55 6.52
N LEU A 211 -12.70 15.30 6.24
CA LEU A 211 -12.87 14.14 7.11
C LEU A 211 -11.47 13.71 7.57
N VAL A 212 -11.29 13.49 8.87
CA VAL A 212 -10.04 12.90 9.37
C VAL A 212 -10.28 11.41 9.61
N TRP A 213 -9.33 10.57 9.26
CA TRP A 213 -9.36 9.19 9.72
C TRP A 213 -7.98 8.76 10.21
N ALA A 214 -7.94 7.73 11.04
CA ALA A 214 -6.70 7.19 11.55
C ALA A 214 -6.83 5.69 11.81
N LYS A 215 -5.70 4.99 11.75
CA LYS A 215 -5.59 3.61 12.23
C LYS A 215 -5.60 3.49 13.74
N SER A 216 -5.24 4.56 14.46
CA SER A 216 -5.28 4.60 15.92
C SER A 216 -6.63 5.11 16.39
N ASP A 217 -7.37 4.27 17.11
CA ASP A 217 -8.63 4.66 17.77
C ASP A 217 -8.42 5.83 18.73
N LYS A 218 -7.25 5.88 19.40
CA LYS A 218 -6.91 6.95 20.33
C LYS A 218 -6.78 8.30 19.62
N VAL A 219 -6.18 8.36 18.43
CA VAL A 219 -6.12 9.60 17.63
C VAL A 219 -7.53 10.07 17.27
N VAL A 220 -8.41 9.18 16.84
CA VAL A 220 -9.80 9.51 16.50
C VAL A 220 -10.54 10.07 17.72
N ASN A 221 -10.44 9.39 18.87
CA ASN A 221 -11.08 9.82 20.10
C ASN A 221 -10.56 11.19 20.57
N LEU A 222 -9.25 11.41 20.55
CA LEU A 222 -8.65 12.71 20.92
C LEU A 222 -9.12 13.84 20.01
N ILE A 223 -9.25 13.60 18.70
CA ILE A 223 -9.81 14.59 17.78
C ILE A 223 -11.27 14.91 18.13
N LYS A 224 -12.08 13.90 18.49
CA LYS A 224 -13.47 14.10 18.91
C LYS A 224 -13.57 14.87 20.22
N ASP A 225 -12.66 14.67 21.16
CA ASP A 225 -12.60 15.42 22.41
C ASP A 225 -12.20 16.88 22.18
N LEU A 226 -11.18 17.11 21.35
CA LEU A 226 -10.65 18.45 21.03
C LEU A 226 -11.58 19.26 20.12
N SER A 227 -12.27 18.60 19.18
CA SER A 227 -13.17 19.23 18.22
C SER A 227 -14.39 18.32 17.96
N PRO A 228 -15.43 18.38 18.81
CA PRO A 228 -16.60 17.50 18.70
C PRO A 228 -17.35 17.57 17.37
N ALA A 229 -17.28 18.69 16.66
CA ALA A 229 -17.89 18.86 15.35
C ALA A 229 -17.03 18.33 14.18
N GLN A 230 -15.73 18.08 14.39
CA GLN A 230 -14.86 17.54 13.37
C GLN A 230 -15.37 16.17 12.92
N ARG A 231 -15.55 16.00 11.60
CA ARG A 231 -15.81 14.68 11.02
C ARG A 231 -14.55 13.86 11.18
N ALA A 232 -14.65 12.74 11.88
CA ALA A 232 -13.57 11.81 12.10
C ALA A 232 -14.07 10.35 11.97
N GLY A 233 -13.22 9.44 11.49
CA GLY A 233 -13.54 8.03 11.29
C GLY A 233 -12.39 7.09 11.62
N TYR A 234 -12.70 5.81 11.82
CA TYR A 234 -11.74 4.76 12.10
C TYR A 234 -11.33 4.04 10.82
N VAL A 235 -10.05 3.69 10.69
CA VAL A 235 -9.57 2.76 9.66
C VAL A 235 -9.52 1.36 10.27
N LEU A 236 -10.48 0.51 9.89
CA LEU A 236 -10.54 -0.87 10.36
C LEU A 236 -9.67 -1.77 9.50
N MET A 237 -8.76 -2.51 10.12
CA MET A 237 -7.99 -3.57 9.46
C MET A 237 -8.33 -4.92 10.10
N ASN A 238 -8.56 -5.94 9.27
CA ASN A 238 -8.70 -7.30 9.77
C ASN A 238 -7.31 -7.88 10.05
N ASN A 239 -6.89 -7.81 11.32
CA ASN A 239 -5.61 -8.34 11.78
C ASN A 239 -5.74 -9.74 12.43
N SER A 240 -6.81 -10.48 12.13
CA SER A 240 -6.90 -11.88 12.57
C SER A 240 -5.75 -12.72 11.99
N GLU A 241 -5.29 -13.74 12.72
CA GLU A 241 -4.26 -14.66 12.20
C GLU A 241 -4.65 -15.26 10.84
N ALA A 242 -5.94 -15.55 10.65
CA ALA A 242 -6.49 -15.99 9.37
C ALA A 242 -6.25 -14.94 8.27
N ALA A 243 -6.69 -13.69 8.47
CA ALA A 243 -6.48 -12.62 7.49
C ALA A 243 -4.99 -12.33 7.21
N ILE A 244 -4.14 -12.45 8.23
CA ILE A 244 -2.68 -12.33 8.07
C ILE A 244 -2.14 -13.49 7.22
N SER A 245 -2.55 -14.72 7.49
CA SER A 245 -2.13 -15.91 6.73
C SER A 245 -2.57 -15.86 5.26
N HIS A 246 -3.70 -15.21 4.98
CA HIS A 246 -4.21 -14.94 3.63
C HIS A 246 -3.62 -13.68 2.98
N GLY A 247 -2.66 -13.00 3.62
CA GLY A 247 -2.00 -11.83 3.03
C GLY A 247 -2.86 -10.57 2.95
N ILE A 248 -4.02 -10.51 3.63
CA ILE A 248 -4.94 -9.34 3.62
C ILE A 248 -4.28 -8.08 4.21
N HIS A 249 -3.27 -8.27 5.07
CA HIS A 249 -2.43 -7.21 5.63
C HIS A 249 -1.37 -6.67 4.65
N LEU A 250 -1.14 -7.35 3.53
CA LEU A 250 -0.19 -6.91 2.50
C LEU A 250 -0.89 -5.89 1.59
N PRO A 251 -0.20 -4.80 1.18
CA PRO A 251 -0.72 -3.92 0.14
C PRO A 251 -1.03 -4.75 -1.11
N LEU A 252 -2.15 -4.50 -1.78
CA LEU A 252 -2.44 -5.07 -3.09
C LEU A 252 -1.25 -4.77 -4.02
N ARG A 253 -0.39 -5.77 -4.25
CA ARG A 253 0.79 -5.62 -5.09
C ARG A 253 0.39 -5.87 -6.53
N GLY A 254 0.48 -4.82 -7.34
CA GLY A 254 0.61 -4.98 -8.79
C GLY A 254 -0.53 -5.74 -9.47
N VAL A 255 -1.77 -5.57 -9.00
CA VAL A 255 -2.88 -5.75 -9.92
C VAL A 255 -2.67 -4.67 -10.97
N GLN A 256 -2.30 -5.07 -12.18
CA GLN A 256 -2.44 -4.26 -13.37
C GLN A 256 -3.81 -3.61 -13.20
N VAL A 257 -3.87 -2.28 -13.06
CA VAL A 257 -5.16 -1.58 -13.08
C VAL A 257 -5.68 -1.81 -14.48
N LEU A 258 -6.27 -2.99 -14.71
CA LEU A 258 -7.23 -3.20 -15.76
C LEU A 258 -8.19 -2.03 -15.60
N PRO A 259 -8.64 -1.40 -16.69
CA PRO A 259 -9.66 -0.37 -16.61
C PRO A 259 -10.89 -0.99 -15.95
N ALA A 260 -10.94 -0.92 -14.62
CA ALA A 260 -11.97 -1.48 -13.77
C ALA A 260 -13.06 -0.44 -13.51
N PHE A 261 -12.84 0.79 -13.99
CA PHE A 261 -13.87 1.81 -14.05
C PHE A 261 -15.07 1.35 -14.91
N ASP A 262 -14.84 0.53 -15.94
CA ASP A 262 -15.94 -0.07 -16.72
C ASP A 262 -16.63 -1.22 -15.99
N LYS A 263 -16.00 -1.84 -14.99
CA LYS A 263 -16.48 -3.08 -14.35
C LYS A 263 -17.28 -2.88 -13.07
N LEU A 264 -17.21 -1.69 -12.47
CA LEU A 264 -18.10 -1.27 -11.37
C LEU A 264 -19.31 -0.48 -11.87
N SER A 265 -19.48 -0.36 -13.19
CA SER A 265 -20.65 0.31 -13.76
C SER A 265 -21.92 -0.50 -13.50
N CYS A 266 -22.90 0.17 -12.91
CA CYS A 266 -24.27 -0.33 -12.78
C CYS A 266 -25.12 -0.01 -14.04
N GLU A 267 -24.50 0.55 -15.08
CA GLU A 267 -25.14 0.79 -16.37
C GLU A 267 -25.11 -0.48 -17.24
N ASN A 268 -26.16 -0.65 -18.04
CA ASN A 268 -26.29 -1.77 -18.99
C ASN A 268 -25.52 -1.54 -20.28
#